data_AF-A0A1C5FIB8-F1
#
_entry.id   AF-A0A1C5FIB8-F1
#
_cell.length_a   1.000
_cell.length_b   1.000
_cell.length_c   1.000
_cell.angle_alpha   90.00
_cell.angle_beta   90.00
_cell.angle_gamma   90.00
#
_symmetry.space_group_name_H-M   'P 1'
#
loop_
_entity.id
_entity.type
_entity.pdbx_description
1 polymer ?
#
loop_
_entity_poly.entity_id
_entity_poly.type
_entity_poly.pdbx_seq_one_letter_code
_entity_poly.pdbx_strand_id
1 'polypeptide(L)' 'MNTPPGWYPDPGYAGNGPAMERWWDGSAWTEYTRDASGAADLAFGPPP' A
#
# COMPACT_ATOMS: atom_id res chain seq x y z
N MET A 1 -2.85 5.54 -21.74
CA MET A 1 -2.91 6.03 -20.35
C MET A 1 -1.56 5.77 -19.72
N ASN A 2 -0.77 6.81 -19.44
CA ASN A 2 0.54 6.67 -18.79
C ASN A 2 0.35 7.06 -17.32
N THR A 3 -0.14 6.13 -16.50
CA THR A 3 -0.25 6.34 -15.06
C THR A 3 1.16 6.56 -14.53
N PRO A 4 1.48 7.73 -13.95
CA PRO A 4 2.83 7.97 -13.44
C PRO A 4 3.16 7.00 -12.30
N PRO A 5 4.44 6.72 -12.06
CA PRO A 5 4.84 5.95 -10.89
C PRO A 5 4.35 6.60 -9.61
N GLY A 6 3.71 5.83 -8.73
CA GLY A 6 3.04 6.37 -7.56
C GLY A 6 2.34 5.32 -6.71
N TRP A 7 1.89 5.74 -5.53
CA TRP A 7 1.01 4.93 -4.68
C TRP A 7 -0.44 5.10 -5.14
N TYR A 8 -1.11 3.99 -5.37
CA TYR A 8 -2.49 3.97 -5.80
C TYR A 8 -3.28 2.92 -5.02
N PRO A 9 -4.60 3.05 -4.87
CA PRO A 9 -5.43 2.05 -4.21
C PRO A 9 -5.27 0.69 -4.88
N ASP A 10 -5.03 -0.37 -4.11
CA ASP A 10 -4.94 -1.73 -4.65
C ASP A 10 -6.30 -2.11 -5.26
N PRO A 11 -6.39 -2.39 -6.57
CA PRO A 11 -7.66 -2.74 -7.22
C PRO A 11 -8.22 -4.09 -6.74
N GLY A 12 -7.40 -4.93 -6.09
CA GLY A 12 -7.82 -6.16 -5.43
C GLY A 12 -8.39 -5.94 -4.03
N TYR A 13 -8.32 -4.73 -3.49
CA TYR A 13 -8.80 -4.40 -2.17
C TYR A 13 -10.31 -4.16 -2.18
N ALA A 14 -11.07 -5.26 -2.05
CA ALA A 14 -12.53 -5.25 -1.84
C ALA A 14 -12.91 -5.46 -0.37
N GLY A 15 -11.96 -5.33 0.56
CA GLY A 15 -12.14 -5.61 1.97
C GLY A 15 -12.72 -4.43 2.76
N ASN A 16 -13.41 -4.73 3.86
CA ASN A 16 -14.00 -3.73 4.78
C ASN A 16 -12.99 -3.16 5.80
N GLY A 17 -11.69 -3.44 5.64
CA GLY A 17 -10.60 -2.94 6.50
C GLY A 17 -9.95 -1.66 5.96
N PRO A 18 -8.77 -1.27 6.45
CA PRO A 18 -8.04 -0.12 5.93
C PRO A 18 -7.59 -0.31 4.48
N ALA A 19 -7.80 0.69 3.63
CA ALA A 19 -7.43 0.63 2.22
C ALA A 19 -5.93 0.38 2.07
N MET A 20 -5.55 -0.68 1.34
CA MET A 20 -4.17 -0.90 0.96
C MET A 20 -3.85 -0.12 -0.31
N GLU A 21 -2.75 0.62 -0.31
CA GLU A 21 -2.19 1.22 -1.51
C GLU A 21 -1.04 0.34 -2.02
N ARG A 22 -1.00 0.11 -3.32
CA ARG A 22 0.10 -0.59 -4.00
C ARG A 22 0.90 0.42 -4.83
N TRP A 23 2.19 0.18 -4.97
CA TRP A 23 3.05 1.04 -5.79
C TRP A 23 2.95 0.61 -7.26
N TRP A 24 2.68 1.58 -8.12
CA TRP A 24 2.72 1.48 -9.57
C TRP A 24 4.07 2.02 -10.06
N ASP A 25 4.79 1.30 -10.93
CA ASP A 25 6.09 1.76 -11.47
C ASP A 25 5.95 2.65 -12.73
N GLY A 26 4.74 2.76 -13.28
CA GLY A 26 4.50 3.35 -14.59
C GLY A 26 4.04 2.33 -15.63
N SER A 27 4.46 1.08 -15.47
CA SER A 27 4.14 -0.02 -16.39
C SER A 27 3.32 -1.14 -15.74
N ALA A 28 3.58 -1.45 -14.47
CA ALA A 28 2.90 -2.50 -13.71
C ALA A 28 2.75 -2.16 -12.23
N TRP A 29 1.91 -2.96 -11.55
CA TRP A 29 1.82 -2.96 -10.10
C TRP A 29 2.99 -3.76 -9.54
N THR A 30 3.69 -3.20 -8.57
CA THR A 30 4.79 -3.85 -7.88
C THR A 30 4.31 -4.56 -6.61
N GLU A 31 5.20 -5.33 -5.97
CA GLU A 31 4.93 -5.98 -4.68
C GLU A 31 4.93 -5.02 -3.48
N TYR A 32 5.36 -3.77 -3.66
CA TYR A 32 5.33 -2.78 -2.60
C TYR A 32 3.90 -2.37 -2.30
N THR A 33 3.43 -2.73 -1.10
CA THR A 33 2.12 -2.32 -0.56
C THR A 33 2.33 -1.54 0.73
N ARG A 34 1.57 -0.46 0.91
CA ARG A 34 1.48 0.27 2.17
C ARG A 34 0.03 0.33 2.62
N ASP A 35 -0.17 0.36 3.92
CA ASP A 35 -1.47 0.65 4.49
C ASP A 35 -1.73 2.17 4.34
N ALA A 36 -2.86 2.57 3.76
CA ALA A 36 -3.21 3.99 3.62
C ALA A 36 -3.43 4.66 4.98
N SER A 37 -3.72 3.85 6.00
CA SER A 37 -3.61 4.24 7.40
C SER A 37 -2.13 4.12 7.75
N GLY A 38 -1.43 5.22 7.99
CA GLY A 38 -0.03 5.22 8.45
C GLY A 38 0.17 4.61 9.86
N ALA A 39 -0.37 3.42 10.12
CA ALA A 39 -0.40 2.73 11.40
C ALA A 39 0.57 1.54 11.48
N ALA A 40 1.53 1.45 10.56
CA ALA A 40 2.63 0.48 10.64
C ALA A 40 3.84 0.99 11.44
N ASP A 41 3.71 2.07 12.21
CA ASP A 41 4.77 2.56 13.10
C ASP A 41 4.65 2.02 14.55
N LEU A 42 3.63 1.22 14.90
CA LEU A 42 3.43 0.75 16.29
C LEU A 42 3.73 -0.73 16.56
N ALA A 43 4.24 -1.49 15.59
CA ALA A 43 4.50 -2.93 15.78
C ALA A 43 5.95 -3.30 16.11
N PHE A 44 6.89 -2.35 16.15
CA PHE A 44 8.28 -2.58 16.60
C PHE A 44 8.58 -1.92 17.95
N GLY A 45 7.71 -2.12 18.94
CA GLY A 45 8.17 -2.05 20.32
C GLY A 45 9.05 -3.28 20.60
N PRO A 46 10.32 -3.14 21.02
CA PRO A 46 11.13 -4.30 21.35
C PRO A 46 10.48 -5.09 22.51
N PRO A 47 10.49 -6.44 22.48
CA PRO A 47 10.01 -7.25 23.61
C PRO A 47 10.88 -7.02 24.87
N PRO A 48 10.37 -7.35 26.08
CA PRO A 48 10.99 -6.98 27.36
C PRO A 48 12.39 -7.56 27.60
#